data_AF-A0A1H7T8H8-F1
#
_entry.id   AF-A0A1H7T8H8-F1
#
_cell.length_a   1.000
_cell.length_b   1.000
_cell.length_c   1.000
_cell.angle_alpha   90.00
_cell.angle_beta   90.00
_cell.angle_gamma   90.00
#
_symmetry.space_group_name_H-M   'P 1'
#
loop_
_entity.id
_entity.type
_entity.pdbx_description
1 polymer ?
#
loop_
_entity_poly.entity_id
_entity_poly.type
_entity_poly.pdbx_seq_one_letter_code
_entity_poly.pdbx_strand_id
1 'polypeptide(L)'
;MRFYWIKSTPRACFIAAVVTRVNVGKMTMDQAIDHTLSLERQCKNPHLISKCEFKSLKRDSETELKRIQETRRAVPTAGGR
;
A
#
# COMPACT_ATOMS: atom_id res chain seq x y z
N MET A 1 -13.98 -7.83 19.72
CA MET A 1 -12.71 -7.25 19.24
C MET A 1 -12.96 -6.39 18.00
N ARG A 2 -12.10 -5.41 17.67
CA ARG A 2 -12.25 -4.52 16.51
C ARG A 2 -10.94 -4.44 15.71
N PHE A 3 -11.04 -4.14 14.43
CA PHE A 3 -9.87 -3.77 13.61
C PHE A 3 -9.29 -2.44 14.10
N TYR A 4 -7.97 -2.35 14.23
CA TYR A 4 -7.29 -1.09 14.47
C TYR A 4 -5.86 -1.11 13.93
N TRP A 5 -5.38 0.08 13.53
CA TRP A 5 -4.02 0.31 13.11
C TRP A 5 -3.09 0.40 14.32
N ILE A 6 -1.90 -0.19 14.21
CA ILE A 6 -0.87 -0.09 15.25
C ILE A 6 -0.26 1.32 15.18
N LYS A 7 -0.26 2.06 16.29
CA LYS A 7 0.19 3.46 16.34
C LYS A 7 1.60 3.67 15.78
N SER A 8 2.51 2.74 16.06
CA SER A 8 3.92 2.81 15.61
C SER A 8 4.10 2.57 14.11
N THR A 9 3.11 1.97 13.46
CA THR A 9 3.14 1.62 12.03
C THR A 9 1.83 2.07 11.39
N PRO A 10 1.73 3.36 11.05
CA PRO A 10 0.47 3.95 10.60
C PRO A 10 0.02 3.41 9.25
N ARG A 11 -1.24 3.71 8.91
CA ARG A 11 -1.88 3.39 7.62
C ARG A 11 -1.03 3.80 6.40
N ALA A 12 -0.27 4.90 6.50
CA ALA A 12 0.65 5.32 5.45
C ALA A 12 1.78 4.31 5.19
N CYS A 13 2.36 3.72 6.24
CA CYS A 13 3.37 2.67 6.11
C CYS A 13 2.79 1.41 5.47
N PHE A 14 1.53 1.07 5.79
CA PHE A 14 0.82 -0.02 5.13
C PHE A 14 0.68 0.25 3.62
N ILE A 15 0.19 1.43 3.25
CA ILE A 15 0.03 1.84 1.84
C ILE A 15 1.38 1.77 1.10
N ALA A 16 2.46 2.30 1.69
CA ALA A 16 3.79 2.26 1.10
C ALA A 16 4.29 0.82 0.87
N ALA A 17 4.05 -0.09 1.82
CA ALA A 17 4.39 -1.50 1.67
C ALA A 17 3.61 -2.17 0.54
N VAL A 18 2.29 -1.93 0.47
CA VAL A 18 1.42 -2.44 -0.60
C VAL A 18 1.91 -1.96 -1.97
N VAL A 19 2.11 -0.65 -2.12
CA VAL A 19 2.54 -0.03 -3.38
C VAL A 19 3.92 -0.55 -3.80
N THR A 20 4.85 -0.74 -2.86
CA THR A 20 6.16 -1.33 -3.12
C THR A 20 6.03 -2.76 -3.65
N ARG A 21 5.14 -3.57 -3.06
CA ARG A 21 4.90 -4.95 -3.50
C ARG A 21 4.26 -5.03 -4.88
N VAL A 22 3.31 -4.15 -5.20
CA VAL A 22 2.73 -4.08 -6.54
C VAL A 22 3.80 -3.67 -7.56
N ASN A 23 4.61 -2.69 -7.22
CA ASN A 23 5.62 -2.12 -8.11
C ASN A 23 6.84 -3.03 -8.34
N VAL A 24 7.24 -3.82 -7.34
CA VAL A 24 8.42 -4.70 -7.41
C VAL A 24 8.04 -6.17 -7.66
N GLY A 25 6.98 -6.65 -7.02
CA GLY A 25 6.66 -8.07 -6.90
C GLY A 25 5.76 -8.66 -7.98
N LYS A 26 5.38 -7.90 -9.03
CA LYS A 26 4.38 -8.31 -10.04
C LYS A 26 3.09 -8.88 -9.42
N MET A 27 2.65 -8.33 -8.28
CA MET A 27 1.41 -8.71 -7.61
C MET A 27 0.30 -7.72 -7.96
N THR A 28 -0.95 -8.17 -7.98
CA THR A 28 -2.08 -7.24 -8.08
C THR A 28 -2.26 -6.46 -6.77
N MET A 29 -2.95 -5.32 -6.82
CA MET A 29 -3.20 -4.50 -5.63
C MET A 29 -3.92 -5.29 -4.54
N ASP A 30 -4.93 -6.09 -4.92
CA ASP A 30 -5.69 -6.90 -3.98
C ASP A 30 -4.81 -7.97 -3.31
N GLN A 31 -3.93 -8.64 -4.07
CA GLN A 31 -2.96 -9.60 -3.53
C GLN A 31 -1.95 -8.94 -2.59
N ALA A 32 -1.47 -7.75 -2.94
CA ALA A 32 -0.53 -7.01 -2.11
C ALA A 32 -1.17 -6.54 -0.79
N ILE A 33 -2.42 -6.11 -0.82
CA ILE A 33 -3.19 -5.75 0.39
C ILE A 33 -3.39 -7.00 1.26
N ASP A 34 -3.87 -8.10 0.69
CA ASP A 34 -4.12 -9.35 1.43
C ASP A 34 -2.84 -9.91 2.07
N HIS A 35 -1.75 -9.94 1.31
CA HIS A 35 -0.44 -10.34 1.82
C HIS A 35 0.08 -9.39 2.92
N THR A 36 -0.18 -8.08 2.82
CA THR A 36 0.28 -7.14 3.85
C THR A 36 -0.57 -7.23 5.11
N LEU A 37 -1.87 -7.52 4.97
CA LEU A 37 -2.77 -7.78 6.10
C LEU A 37 -2.39 -9.08 6.84
N SER A 38 -2.03 -10.14 6.12
CA SER A 38 -1.65 -11.43 6.74
C SER A 38 -0.36 -11.38 7.55
N LEU A 39 0.50 -10.38 7.33
CA LEU A 39 1.72 -10.18 8.12
C LEU A 39 1.44 -9.62 9.52
N GLU A 40 0.25 -9.07 9.78
CA GLU A 40 -0.18 -8.50 11.08
C GLU A 40 0.82 -7.49 11.70
N ARG A 41 1.67 -6.89 10.87
CA ARG A 41 2.71 -5.95 11.31
C ARG A 41 2.19 -4.54 11.53
N GLN A 42 1.20 -4.12 10.72
CA GLN A 42 0.68 -2.75 10.71
C GLN A 42 -0.71 -2.61 11.33
N CYS A 43 -1.44 -3.71 11.48
CA CYS A 43 -2.79 -3.71 12.03
C CYS A 43 -3.04 -4.95 12.91
N LYS A 44 -4.07 -4.86 13.75
CA LYS A 44 -4.56 -5.96 14.57
C LYS A 44 -5.97 -6.34 14.13
N ASN A 45 -6.25 -7.64 14.18
CA ASN A 45 -7.51 -8.24 13.71
C ASN A 45 -7.80 -7.89 12.23
N PRO A 46 -6.89 -8.19 11.29
CA PRO A 46 -7.07 -7.85 9.87
C PRO A 46 -8.35 -8.45 9.27
N HIS A 47 -8.80 -9.60 9.77
CA HIS A 47 -10.05 -10.26 9.37
C HIS A 47 -11.32 -9.45 9.71
N LEU A 48 -11.22 -8.44 10.58
CA LEU A 48 -12.33 -7.54 10.94
C LEU A 48 -12.33 -6.24 10.12
N ILE A 49 -11.49 -6.13 9.10
CA ILE A 49 -11.45 -4.94 8.25
C ILE A 49 -12.82 -4.74 7.57
N SER A 50 -13.34 -3.51 7.61
CA SER A 50 -14.60 -3.22 6.94
C SER A 50 -14.40 -3.16 5.42
N LYS A 51 -15.44 -3.49 4.65
CA LYS A 51 -15.42 -3.35 3.19
C LYS A 51 -15.13 -1.91 2.75
N CYS A 52 -15.59 -0.92 3.52
CA CYS A 52 -15.33 0.49 3.24
C CYS A 52 -13.86 0.83 3.45
N GLU A 53 -13.25 0.37 4.55
CA GLU A 53 -11.83 0.59 4.84
C GLU A 53 -10.95 -0.09 3.79
N PHE A 54 -11.31 -1.31 3.39
CA PHE A 54 -10.62 -2.02 2.31
C PHE A 54 -10.68 -1.26 0.98
N LYS A 55 -11.86 -0.76 0.60
CA LYS A 55 -12.02 0.09 -0.61
C LYS A 55 -11.20 1.37 -0.52
N SER A 56 -11.17 2.03 0.64
CA SER A 56 -10.36 3.22 0.86
C SER A 56 -8.87 2.92 0.76
N LEU A 57 -8.39 1.81 1.32
CA LEU A 57 -7.00 1.38 1.19
C LEU A 57 -6.63 1.14 -0.27
N LYS A 58 -7.47 0.44 -1.02
CA LYS A 58 -7.25 0.21 -2.45
C LYS A 58 -7.13 1.52 -3.22
N ARG A 59 -8.08 2.44 -3.03
CA ARG A 59 -8.08 3.76 -3.69
C ARG A 59 -6.82 4.57 -3.36
N ASP A 60 -6.41 4.57 -2.10
CA ASP A 60 -5.24 5.34 -1.66
C ASP A 60 -3.94 4.71 -2.18
N SER A 61 -3.82 3.39 -2.16
CA SER A 61 -2.70 2.67 -2.77
C SER A 61 -2.63 2.87 -4.29
N GLU A 62 -3.76 2.88 -5.00
CA GLU A 62 -3.81 3.21 -6.43
C GLU A 62 -3.36 4.65 -6.70
N THR A 63 -3.80 5.59 -5.86
CA THR A 63 -3.42 7.01 -5.97
C THR A 63 -1.92 7.20 -5.75
N GLU A 64 -1.36 6.57 -4.71
CA GLU A 64 0.08 6.62 -4.44
C GLU A 64 0.90 5.89 -5.51
N LEU A 65 0.42 4.75 -6.03
CA LEU A 65 1.09 4.07 -7.14
C LEU A 65 1.14 4.97 -8.39
N LYS A 66 0.06 5.68 -8.72
CA LYS A 66 0.03 6.66 -9.82
C LYS A 66 1.04 7.78 -9.57
N ARG A 67 1.08 8.37 -8.37
CA ARG A 67 2.07 9.40 -8.00
C ARG A 67 3.50 8.92 -8.17
N ILE A 68 3.82 7.69 -7.74
CA ILE A 68 5.16 7.11 -7.93
C ILE A 68 5.48 6.91 -9.41
N GLN A 69 4.53 6.43 -10.21
CA GLN A 69 4.72 6.27 -11.65
C GLN A 69 4.90 7.61 -12.37
N GLU A 70 4.14 8.64 -12.00
CA GLU A 70 4.27 10.00 -12.53
C GLU A 70 5.61 10.60 -12.12
N THR A 71 6.03 10.44 -10.86
CA THR A 71 7.32 10.92 -10.37
C THR A 71 8.48 10.22 -11.09
N ARG A 72 8.38 8.91 -11.35
CA ARG A 72 9.36 8.16 -12.17
C ARG A 72 9.41 8.64 -13.61
N ARG A 73 8.28 9.03 -14.20
CA ARG A 73 8.22 9.63 -15.54
C ARG A 73 8.72 11.08 -15.57
N ALA A 74 8.61 11.78 -14.44
CA ALA A 74 9.03 13.16 -14.28
C ALA A 74 10.52 13.32 -13.95
N VAL A 75 11.27 12.24 -13.70
CA VAL A 75 12.73 12.30 -13.68
C VAL A 75 13.19 12.55 -15.12
N PRO A 76 13.70 13.74 -15.46
CA PRO A 76 14.35 13.93 -16.74
C PRO A 76 15.57 13.00 -16.74
N THR A 77 15.85 12.37 -17.88
CA THR A 77 17.15 11.78 -18.18
C THR A 77 18.22 12.88 -18.24
N ALA A 78 18.44 13.60 -17.14
CA ALA A 78 19.50 14.59 -16.95
C ALA A 78 20.60 13.91 -16.14
N GLY A 79 21.31 12.99 -16.79
CA GLY A 79 22.36 12.20 -16.16
C GLY A 79 22.94 11.15 -17.11
N GLY A 80 22.92 11.43 -18.42
CA GLY A 80 23.74 10.72 -19.38
C GLY A 80 25.00 11.56 -19.59
N ARG A 81 26.13 10.96 -19.22
CA ARG A 81 27.53 11.38 -19.46
C ARG A 81 27.77 12.24 -20.70
#